data_AF-A0A212KRB9-F1
#
_entry.id   AF-A0A212KRB9-F1
#
_cell.length_a   1.000
_cell.length_b   1.000
_cell.length_c   1.000
_cell.angle_alpha   90.00
_cell.angle_beta   90.00
_cell.angle_gamma   90.00
#
_symmetry.space_group_name_H-M   'P 1'
#
loop_
_entity.id
_entity.type
_entity.pdbx_description
1 polymer ?
#
loop_
_entity_poly.entity_id
_entity_poly.type
_entity_poly.pdbx_seq_one_letter_code
_entity_poly.pdbx_strand_id
1 'polypeptide(L)'
;MPNPERQLEQEENKSGRQLNQSLEKLRTGLNSQQKNQGLSSKFHEQMESIEGALVECEKAMETLSKDYVQELEKFKNESDPLNALRALDASETIWKKETEVIRKNEKVVHEEAFLRRMREQAVMVYDNKLLELTSRRRKSPSTEEIALCLGILGNIDQGLGELGHPVTSKERVRLSEIAKAFR
;
A
#
# COMPACT_ATOMS: atom_id res chain seq x y z
N MET A 1 81.09 7.25 -34.45
CA MET A 1 80.67 6.76 -33.12
C MET A 1 79.45 7.58 -32.70
N PRO A 2 78.22 7.01 -32.67
CA PRO A 2 77.03 7.76 -32.25
C PRO A 2 77.08 7.98 -30.72
N ASN A 3 76.74 9.20 -30.29
CA ASN A 3 76.82 9.61 -28.90
C ASN A 3 75.73 8.92 -28.05
N PRO A 4 76.07 8.12 -27.02
CA PRO A 4 75.10 7.30 -26.27
C PRO A 4 74.04 8.11 -25.51
N GLU A 5 74.33 9.37 -25.17
CA GLU A 5 73.39 10.26 -24.47
C GLU A 5 72.18 10.67 -25.35
N ARG A 6 72.35 10.80 -26.67
CA ARG A 6 71.24 11.15 -27.58
C ARG A 6 70.29 9.98 -27.84
N GLN A 7 70.72 8.75 -27.58
CA GLN A 7 69.86 7.56 -27.76
C GLN A 7 68.95 7.36 -26.56
N LEU A 8 69.45 7.61 -25.34
CA LEU A 8 68.67 7.54 -24.09
C LEU A 8 67.56 8.60 -24.03
N GLU A 9 67.85 9.85 -24.40
CA GLU A 9 66.82 10.92 -24.45
C GLU A 9 65.73 10.69 -25.51
N GLN A 10 66.05 9.98 -26.61
CA GLN A 10 65.07 9.62 -27.63
C GLN A 10 64.19 8.43 -27.20
N GLU A 11 64.72 7.49 -26.42
CA GLU A 11 63.94 6.37 -25.88
C GLU A 11 63.02 6.81 -24.74
N GLU A 12 63.47 7.70 -23.83
CA GLU A 12 62.61 8.26 -22.79
C GLU A 12 61.47 9.11 -23.37
N ASN A 13 61.75 9.93 -24.40
CA ASN A 13 60.71 10.69 -25.09
C ASN A 13 59.71 9.82 -25.86
N LYS A 14 60.17 8.67 -26.41
CA LYS A 14 59.28 7.69 -27.05
C LYS A 14 58.42 6.95 -26.02
N SER A 15 59.00 6.56 -24.90
CA SER A 15 58.31 5.90 -23.78
C SER A 15 57.25 6.82 -23.17
N GLY A 16 57.58 8.09 -22.90
CA GLY A 16 56.62 9.09 -22.40
C GLY A 16 55.47 9.38 -23.38
N ARG A 17 55.75 9.41 -24.70
CA ARG A 17 54.71 9.55 -25.72
C ARG A 17 53.83 8.30 -25.84
N GLN A 18 54.40 7.10 -25.74
CA GLN A 18 53.62 5.85 -25.74
C GLN A 18 52.76 5.72 -24.48
N LEU A 19 53.28 6.14 -23.32
CA LEU A 19 52.53 6.16 -22.07
C LEU A 19 51.38 7.16 -22.13
N ASN A 20 51.60 8.37 -22.66
CA ASN A 20 50.55 9.36 -22.87
C ASN A 20 49.51 8.92 -23.90
N GLN A 21 49.92 8.27 -25.00
CA GLN A 21 48.96 7.68 -25.96
C GLN A 21 48.17 6.52 -25.35
N SER A 22 48.79 5.73 -24.46
CA SER A 22 48.11 4.64 -23.75
C SER A 22 47.14 5.19 -22.70
N LEU A 23 47.51 6.28 -22.01
CA LEU A 23 46.64 7.00 -21.09
C LEU A 23 45.49 7.71 -21.80
N GLU A 24 45.71 8.30 -22.97
CA GLU A 24 44.62 8.85 -23.81
C GLU A 24 43.70 7.76 -24.36
N LYS A 25 44.25 6.61 -24.76
CA LYS A 25 43.44 5.43 -25.17
C LYS A 25 42.63 4.86 -24.00
N LEU A 26 43.20 4.84 -22.79
CA LEU A 26 42.46 4.51 -21.57
C LEU A 26 41.37 5.55 -21.30
N ARG A 27 41.68 6.86 -21.38
CA ARG A 27 40.73 7.96 -21.10
C ARG A 27 39.59 8.05 -22.11
N THR A 28 39.84 7.66 -23.37
CA THR A 28 38.82 7.55 -24.42
C THR A 28 38.04 6.23 -24.35
N GLY A 29 38.66 5.12 -23.92
CA GLY A 29 38.01 3.83 -23.68
C GLY A 29 37.18 3.76 -22.38
N LEU A 30 37.51 4.59 -21.38
CA LEU A 30 36.81 4.65 -20.09
C LEU A 30 35.42 5.30 -20.18
N ASN A 31 35.14 6.09 -21.22
CA ASN A 31 33.97 6.98 -21.26
C ASN A 31 32.66 6.33 -21.71
N SER A 32 32.67 5.16 -22.34
CA SER A 32 31.45 4.45 -22.75
C SER A 32 31.01 3.40 -21.73
N GLN A 33 31.96 2.77 -21.01
CA GLN A 33 31.64 1.81 -19.96
C GLN A 33 31.34 2.49 -18.60
N GLN A 34 31.99 3.60 -18.25
CA GLN A 34 31.64 4.34 -17.01
C GLN A 34 30.31 5.10 -17.11
N LYS A 35 29.91 5.55 -18.30
CA LYS A 35 28.53 6.07 -18.55
C LYS A 35 27.44 5.02 -18.34
N ASN A 36 27.80 3.74 -18.46
CA ASN A 36 26.88 2.61 -18.28
C ASN A 36 27.00 1.96 -16.88
N GLN A 37 27.93 2.42 -16.03
CA GLN A 37 28.06 1.96 -14.65
C GLN A 37 27.21 2.76 -13.66
N GLY A 38 26.56 3.83 -14.12
CA GLY A 38 25.49 4.51 -13.42
C GLY A 38 24.25 4.60 -14.31
N LEU A 39 23.46 3.52 -14.34
CA LEU A 39 21.99 3.54 -14.45
C LEU A 39 21.41 4.52 -15.51
N SER A 40 20.92 4.01 -16.65
CA SER A 40 20.30 4.86 -17.70
C SER A 40 19.25 5.85 -17.14
N SER A 41 18.97 6.99 -17.79
CA SER A 41 17.95 7.93 -17.25
C SER A 41 16.60 7.26 -17.05
N LYS A 42 16.26 6.27 -17.90
CA LYS A 42 15.07 5.41 -17.72
C LYS A 42 15.09 4.62 -16.41
N PHE A 43 16.26 4.20 -15.94
CA PHE A 43 16.39 3.52 -14.65
C PHE A 43 16.20 4.49 -13.48
N HIS A 44 16.77 5.70 -13.56
CA HIS A 44 16.56 6.71 -12.52
C HIS A 44 15.10 7.17 -12.47
N GLU A 45 14.47 7.40 -13.63
CA GLU A 45 13.04 7.70 -13.73
C GLU A 45 12.16 6.57 -13.19
N GLN A 46 12.54 5.30 -13.44
CA GLN A 46 11.86 4.14 -12.88
C GLN A 46 12.07 4.02 -11.37
N MET A 47 13.27 4.28 -10.86
CA MET A 47 13.57 4.27 -9.43
C MET A 47 12.83 5.37 -8.68
N GLU A 48 12.85 6.61 -9.16
CA GLU A 48 12.07 7.72 -8.59
C GLU A 48 10.56 7.43 -8.62
N SER A 49 10.07 6.78 -9.68
CA SER A 49 8.68 6.33 -9.77
C SER A 49 8.33 5.21 -8.79
N ILE A 50 9.27 4.32 -8.48
CA ILE A 50 9.09 3.22 -7.51
C ILE A 50 9.15 3.76 -6.08
N GLU A 51 10.13 4.62 -5.78
CA GLU A 51 10.24 5.28 -4.47
C GLU A 51 9.01 6.15 -4.18
N GLY A 52 8.52 6.90 -5.18
CA GLY A 52 7.27 7.65 -5.05
C GLY A 52 6.06 6.77 -4.76
N ALA A 53 5.92 5.64 -5.47
CA ALA A 53 4.84 4.69 -5.24
C ALA A 53 4.91 4.03 -3.85
N LEU A 54 6.11 3.73 -3.36
CA LEU A 54 6.32 3.20 -2.01
C LEU A 54 5.92 4.21 -0.93
N VAL A 55 6.33 5.47 -1.07
CA VAL A 55 5.96 6.54 -0.11
C VAL A 55 4.44 6.76 -0.08
N GLU A 56 3.76 6.69 -1.23
CA GLU A 56 2.30 6.77 -1.28
C GLU A 56 1.63 5.59 -0.57
N CYS A 57 2.14 4.37 -0.76
CA CYS A 57 1.63 3.19 -0.03
C CYS A 57 1.89 3.29 1.48
N GLU A 58 3.10 3.67 1.90
CA GLU A 58 3.43 3.85 3.32
C GLU A 58 2.49 4.85 3.99
N LYS A 59 2.21 5.96 3.32
CA LYS A 59 1.26 6.96 3.82
C LYS A 59 -0.16 6.43 3.89
N ALA A 60 -0.62 5.71 2.87
CA ALA A 60 -1.94 5.08 2.85
C ALA A 60 -2.07 4.06 4.00
N MET A 61 -1.03 3.26 4.23
CA MET A 61 -0.95 2.34 5.37
C MET A 61 -0.98 3.05 6.71
N GLU A 62 -0.25 4.16 6.85
CA GLU A 62 -0.26 4.95 8.06
C GLU A 62 -1.67 5.48 8.37
N THR A 63 -2.36 6.03 7.36
CA THR A 63 -3.75 6.48 7.47
C THR A 63 -4.70 5.32 7.83
N LEU A 64 -4.52 4.13 7.24
CA LEU A 64 -5.29 2.94 7.62
C LEU A 64 -5.01 2.49 9.06
N SER A 65 -3.76 2.60 9.53
CA SER A 65 -3.40 2.17 10.87
C SER A 65 -3.88 3.14 11.97
N LYS A 66 -4.01 4.42 11.64
CA LYS A 66 -4.38 5.48 12.59
C LYS A 66 -5.83 5.90 12.44
N ASP A 67 -6.15 6.54 11.31
CA ASP A 67 -7.42 7.24 11.12
C ASP A 67 -8.57 6.24 10.96
N TYR A 68 -8.37 5.17 10.17
CA TYR A 68 -9.38 4.12 10.02
C TYR A 68 -9.65 3.38 11.34
N VAL A 69 -8.59 3.00 12.07
CA VAL A 69 -8.73 2.36 13.40
C VAL A 69 -9.44 3.28 14.38
N GLN A 70 -9.11 4.57 14.37
CA GLN A 70 -9.74 5.55 15.25
C GLN A 70 -11.23 5.70 14.97
N GLU A 71 -11.66 5.73 13.70
CA GLU A 71 -13.08 5.76 13.35
C GLU A 71 -13.80 4.45 13.71
N LEU A 72 -13.13 3.29 13.58
CA LEU A 72 -13.67 2.02 14.06
C LEU A 72 -13.82 1.98 15.59
N GLU A 73 -12.88 2.56 16.34
CA GLU A 73 -12.99 2.67 17.79
C GLU A 73 -14.12 3.61 18.21
N LYS A 74 -14.28 4.75 17.53
CA LYS A 74 -15.44 5.65 17.72
C LYS A 74 -16.73 4.90 17.46
N PHE A 75 -16.84 4.21 16.33
CA PHE A 75 -17.99 3.40 15.98
C PHE A 75 -18.30 2.33 17.06
N LYS A 76 -17.27 1.64 17.54
CA LYS A 76 -17.40 0.61 18.58
C LYS A 76 -17.94 1.19 19.89
N ASN A 77 -17.41 2.33 20.33
CA ASN A 77 -17.71 2.90 21.64
C ASN A 77 -18.95 3.81 21.64
N GLU A 78 -19.39 4.28 20.47
CA GLU A 78 -20.52 5.18 20.34
C GLU A 78 -21.85 4.48 20.68
N SER A 79 -22.68 5.19 21.45
CA SER A 79 -24.00 4.70 21.88
C SER A 79 -25.13 5.34 21.06
N ASP A 80 -24.93 6.53 20.52
CA ASP A 80 -25.90 7.18 19.62
C ASP A 80 -25.85 6.56 18.21
N PRO A 81 -26.95 5.97 17.71
CA PRO A 81 -26.99 5.36 16.38
C PRO A 81 -26.59 6.31 15.24
N LEU A 82 -26.90 7.60 15.37
CA LEU A 82 -26.65 8.58 14.31
C LEU A 82 -25.16 8.93 14.22
N ASN A 83 -24.48 9.10 15.36
CA ASN A 83 -23.03 9.28 15.40
C ASN A 83 -22.29 7.99 15.01
N ALA A 84 -22.81 6.82 15.38
CA ALA A 84 -22.26 5.54 14.95
C ALA A 84 -22.34 5.39 13.42
N LEU A 85 -23.47 5.74 12.80
CA LEU A 85 -23.61 5.75 11.34
C LEU A 85 -22.59 6.67 10.65
N ARG A 86 -22.33 7.85 11.22
CA ARG A 86 -21.32 8.78 10.69
C ARG A 86 -19.90 8.25 10.79
N ALA A 87 -19.54 7.67 11.94
CA ALA A 87 -18.23 7.03 12.12
C ALA A 87 -18.05 5.84 11.16
N LEU A 88 -19.12 5.08 10.94
CA LEU A 88 -19.13 3.97 9.98
C LEU A 88 -18.86 4.45 8.55
N ASP A 89 -19.59 5.47 8.09
CA ASP A 89 -19.43 6.04 6.74
C ASP A 89 -18.03 6.66 6.53
N ALA A 90 -17.51 7.37 7.54
CA ALA A 90 -16.17 7.91 7.54
C ALA A 90 -15.10 6.81 7.44
N SER A 91 -15.23 5.74 8.24
CA SER A 91 -14.30 4.61 8.22
C SER A 91 -14.28 3.91 6.84
N GLU A 92 -15.44 3.68 6.23
CA GLU A 92 -15.53 3.04 4.92
C GLU A 92 -15.00 3.93 3.79
N THR A 93 -15.16 5.25 3.91
CA THR A 93 -14.57 6.19 2.96
C THR A 93 -13.04 6.14 3.01
N ILE A 94 -12.45 6.09 4.22
CA ILE A 94 -11.00 5.95 4.40
C ILE A 94 -10.54 4.61 3.82
N TRP A 95 -11.22 3.51 4.16
CA TRP A 95 -10.88 2.17 3.66
C TRP A 95 -10.84 2.14 2.13
N LYS A 96 -11.92 2.60 1.46
CA LYS A 96 -12.00 2.58 -0.01
C LYS A 96 -10.89 3.40 -0.66
N LYS A 97 -10.68 4.62 -0.17
CA LYS A 97 -9.69 5.54 -0.72
C LYS A 97 -8.27 5.01 -0.59
N GLU A 98 -7.87 4.60 0.61
CA GLU A 98 -6.49 4.18 0.86
C GLU A 98 -6.19 2.79 0.30
N THR A 99 -7.17 1.89 0.29
CA THR A 99 -7.02 0.57 -0.37
C THR A 99 -6.90 0.70 -1.89
N GLU A 100 -7.57 1.67 -2.50
CA GLU A 100 -7.43 1.95 -3.94
C GLU A 100 -6.03 2.44 -4.30
N VAL A 101 -5.44 3.31 -3.46
CA VAL A 101 -4.04 3.77 -3.61
C VAL A 101 -3.09 2.57 -3.56
N ILE A 102 -3.24 1.69 -2.59
CA ILE A 102 -2.38 0.51 -2.44
C ILE A 102 -2.58 -0.47 -3.62
N ARG A 103 -3.82 -0.73 -4.05
CA ARG A 103 -4.11 -1.59 -5.22
C ARG A 103 -3.53 -1.03 -6.52
N LYS A 104 -3.54 0.29 -6.70
CA LYS A 104 -2.92 0.92 -7.89
C LYS A 104 -1.41 0.64 -7.97
N ASN A 105 -0.77 0.47 -6.82
CA ASN A 105 0.67 0.20 -6.67
C ASN A 105 0.99 -1.28 -6.36
N GLU A 106 0.03 -2.19 -6.52
CA GLU A 106 0.10 -3.63 -6.17
C GLU A 106 1.27 -4.39 -6.81
N LYS A 107 1.75 -3.96 -7.99
CA LYS A 107 2.91 -4.56 -8.66
C LYS A 107 4.24 -4.35 -7.94
N VAL A 108 4.30 -3.35 -7.05
CA VAL A 108 5.52 -2.93 -6.34
C VAL A 108 5.51 -3.44 -4.90
N VAL A 109 4.34 -3.77 -4.36
CA VAL A 109 4.13 -3.87 -2.92
C VAL A 109 3.32 -5.13 -2.54
N HIS A 110 3.95 -6.08 -1.84
CA HIS A 110 3.32 -7.30 -1.34
C HIS A 110 2.62 -7.09 0.02
N GLU A 111 1.67 -6.14 0.09
CA GLU A 111 1.00 -5.73 1.34
C GLU A 111 -0.37 -6.38 1.59
N GLU A 112 -0.76 -7.37 0.79
CA GLU A 112 -2.06 -8.03 0.87
C GLU A 112 -2.36 -8.61 2.27
N ALA A 113 -1.34 -9.09 2.98
CA ALA A 113 -1.49 -9.66 4.33
C ALA A 113 -1.88 -8.60 5.38
N PHE A 114 -1.38 -7.37 5.27
CA PHE A 114 -1.75 -6.29 6.18
C PHE A 114 -3.20 -5.87 5.97
N LEU A 115 -3.59 -5.62 4.72
CA LEU A 115 -4.96 -5.27 4.36
C LEU A 115 -5.95 -6.36 4.77
N ARG A 116 -5.59 -7.63 4.55
CA ARG A 116 -6.40 -8.76 5.00
C ARG A 116 -6.64 -8.72 6.51
N ARG A 117 -5.60 -8.54 7.31
CA ARG A 117 -5.71 -8.43 8.78
C ARG A 117 -6.58 -7.25 9.22
N MET A 118 -6.41 -6.09 8.59
CA MET A 118 -7.23 -4.90 8.88
C MET A 118 -8.71 -5.18 8.60
N ARG A 119 -9.01 -5.86 7.50
CA ARG A 119 -10.39 -6.20 7.14
C ARG A 119 -11.00 -7.25 8.06
N GLU A 120 -10.22 -8.25 8.47
CA GLU A 120 -10.63 -9.24 9.49
C GLU A 120 -11.01 -8.55 10.81
N GLN A 121 -10.18 -7.61 11.27
CA GLN A 121 -10.46 -6.84 12.50
C GLN A 121 -11.74 -6.00 12.38
N ALA A 122 -11.93 -5.32 11.24
CA ALA A 122 -13.14 -4.55 10.98
C ALA A 122 -14.41 -5.43 11.02
N VAL A 123 -14.38 -6.58 10.35
CA VAL A 123 -15.47 -7.56 10.38
C VAL A 123 -15.80 -7.99 11.81
N MET A 124 -14.78 -8.25 12.65
CA MET A 124 -15.00 -8.59 14.06
C MET A 124 -15.64 -7.44 14.85
N VAL A 125 -15.21 -6.19 14.63
CA VAL A 125 -15.79 -5.01 15.29
C VAL A 125 -17.26 -4.84 14.91
N TYR A 126 -17.57 -4.96 13.63
CA TYR A 126 -18.94 -4.90 13.11
C TYR A 126 -19.82 -6.02 13.69
N ASP A 127 -19.32 -7.26 13.72
CA ASP A 127 -20.09 -8.39 14.24
C ASP A 127 -20.38 -8.25 15.74
N ASN A 128 -19.40 -7.80 16.52
CA ASN A 128 -19.59 -7.51 17.94
C ASN A 128 -20.63 -6.40 18.17
N LYS A 129 -20.61 -5.35 17.35
CA LYS A 129 -21.59 -4.26 17.44
C LYS A 129 -22.99 -4.75 17.07
N LEU A 130 -23.12 -5.61 16.07
CA LEU A 130 -24.39 -6.23 15.69
C LEU A 130 -24.97 -7.10 16.82
N LEU A 131 -24.12 -7.88 17.51
CA LEU A 131 -24.51 -8.65 18.69
C LEU A 131 -24.97 -7.76 19.84
N GLU A 132 -24.28 -6.64 20.09
CA GLU A 132 -24.66 -5.67 21.10
C GLU A 132 -26.05 -5.07 20.82
N LEU A 133 -26.29 -4.63 19.59
CA LEU A 133 -27.57 -4.04 19.17
C LEU A 133 -28.72 -5.05 19.22
N THR A 134 -28.48 -6.29 18.78
CA THR A 134 -29.50 -7.36 18.83
C THR A 134 -29.81 -7.83 20.25
N SER A 135 -28.83 -7.79 21.17
CA SER A 135 -29.02 -8.12 22.59
C SER A 135 -29.78 -7.04 23.37
N ARG A 136 -29.70 -5.78 22.94
CA ARG A 136 -30.37 -4.63 23.58
C ARG A 136 -31.87 -4.55 23.31
N ARG A 137 -32.46 -5.48 22.54
CA ARG A 137 -33.87 -5.45 22.09
C ARG A 137 -34.86 -5.12 23.22
N ARG A 138 -35.21 -3.84 23.31
CA ARG A 138 -36.48 -3.33 23.86
C ARG A 138 -37.47 -3.17 22.71
N LYS A 139 -38.77 -3.08 23.05
CA LYS A 139 -39.91 -2.97 22.12
C LYS A 139 -39.65 -1.92 21.02
N SER A 140 -39.65 -2.38 19.76
CA SER A 140 -39.53 -1.62 18.50
C SER A 140 -38.25 -0.77 18.36
N PRO A 141 -37.28 -1.18 17.51
CA PRO A 141 -36.12 -0.34 17.20
C PRO A 141 -36.53 0.93 16.42
N SER A 142 -35.77 2.01 16.58
CA SER A 142 -35.95 3.25 15.78
C SER A 142 -35.51 3.06 14.34
N THR A 143 -35.90 3.98 13.45
CA THR A 143 -35.48 3.97 12.04
C THR A 143 -33.95 4.03 11.89
N GLU A 144 -33.28 4.81 12.75
CA GLU A 144 -31.83 4.96 12.79
C GLU A 144 -31.14 3.67 13.24
N GLU A 145 -31.70 2.97 14.22
CA GLU A 145 -31.19 1.67 14.67
C GLU A 145 -31.32 0.60 13.58
N ILE A 146 -32.42 0.60 12.83
CA ILE A 146 -32.61 -0.28 11.67
C ILE A 146 -31.59 0.05 10.58
N ALA A 147 -31.42 1.33 10.25
CA ALA A 147 -30.44 1.78 9.25
C ALA A 147 -29.01 1.40 9.65
N LEU A 148 -28.64 1.56 10.92
CA LEU A 148 -27.36 1.14 11.47
C LEU A 148 -27.15 -0.38 11.33
N CYS A 149 -28.15 -1.19 11.69
CA CYS A 149 -28.06 -2.64 11.55
C CYS A 149 -27.88 -3.06 10.09
N LEU A 150 -28.63 -2.47 9.15
CA LEU A 150 -28.48 -2.75 7.72
C LEU A 150 -27.13 -2.32 7.18
N GLY A 151 -26.62 -1.16 7.61
CA GLY A 151 -25.28 -0.68 7.25
C GLY A 151 -24.17 -1.61 7.73
N ILE A 152 -24.26 -2.07 8.98
CA ILE A 152 -23.33 -3.06 9.56
C ILE A 152 -23.35 -4.36 8.74
N LEU A 153 -24.55 -4.89 8.45
CA LEU A 153 -24.70 -6.13 7.67
C LEU A 153 -24.09 -6.00 6.27
N GLY A 154 -24.30 -4.87 5.59
CA GLY A 154 -23.71 -4.60 4.28
C GLY A 154 -22.18 -4.56 4.32
N ASN A 155 -21.60 -3.90 5.34
CA ASN A 155 -20.15 -3.84 5.49
C ASN A 155 -19.52 -5.18 5.84
N ILE A 156 -20.18 -6.01 6.67
CA ILE A 156 -19.71 -7.37 6.94
C ILE A 156 -19.75 -8.21 5.65
N ASP A 157 -20.83 -8.14 4.86
CA ASP A 157 -20.92 -8.90 3.61
C ASP A 157 -19.85 -8.48 2.59
N GLN A 158 -19.60 -7.17 2.47
CA GLN A 158 -18.52 -6.66 1.64
C GLN A 158 -17.15 -7.15 2.14
N GLY A 159 -16.89 -7.06 3.45
CA GLY A 159 -15.62 -7.50 4.05
C GLY A 159 -15.38 -9.00 3.87
N LEU A 160 -16.40 -9.83 4.05
CA LEU A 160 -16.32 -11.27 3.76
C LEU A 160 -15.99 -11.54 2.29
N GLY A 161 -16.45 -10.70 1.36
CA GLY A 161 -16.08 -10.80 -0.04
C GLY A 161 -14.66 -10.44 -0.37
N GLU A 162 -14.15 -9.38 0.25
CA GLU A 162 -12.74 -9.00 0.14
C GLU A 162 -11.83 -10.08 0.74
N LEU A 163 -12.30 -10.83 1.74
CA LEU A 163 -11.61 -11.97 2.35
C LEU A 163 -11.75 -13.28 1.54
N GLY A 164 -12.48 -13.28 0.42
CA GLY A 164 -12.63 -14.44 -0.46
C GLY A 164 -13.74 -15.43 -0.05
N HIS A 165 -14.63 -15.06 0.87
CA HIS A 165 -15.79 -15.90 1.18
C HIS A 165 -16.82 -15.82 0.04
N PRO A 166 -17.23 -16.95 -0.55
CA PRO A 166 -18.26 -16.97 -1.59
C PRO A 166 -19.64 -16.65 -1.01
N VAL A 167 -20.58 -16.21 -1.84
CA VAL A 167 -21.97 -15.87 -1.43
C VAL A 167 -22.68 -17.03 -0.71
N THR A 168 -22.32 -18.27 -1.03
CA THR A 168 -22.85 -19.50 -0.41
C THR A 168 -22.18 -19.87 0.91
N SER A 169 -21.21 -19.09 1.40
CA SER A 169 -20.54 -19.38 2.66
C SER A 169 -21.53 -19.28 3.83
N LYS A 170 -21.30 -20.09 4.87
CA LYS A 170 -22.17 -20.11 6.06
C LYS A 170 -22.26 -18.72 6.70
N GLU A 171 -21.16 -17.97 6.69
CA GLU A 171 -21.05 -16.62 7.25
C GLU A 171 -21.96 -15.64 6.51
N ARG A 172 -21.94 -15.62 5.17
CA ARG A 172 -22.79 -14.72 4.38
C ARG A 172 -24.27 -15.13 4.36
N VAL A 173 -24.54 -16.43 4.38
CA VAL A 173 -25.92 -16.94 4.53
C VAL A 173 -26.51 -16.48 5.86
N ARG A 174 -25.75 -16.55 6.97
CA ARG A 174 -26.16 -16.04 8.28
C ARG A 174 -26.55 -14.55 8.22
N LEU A 175 -25.76 -13.72 7.54
CA LEU A 175 -26.07 -12.29 7.40
C LEU A 175 -27.37 -12.05 6.62
N SER A 176 -27.60 -12.82 5.55
CA SER A 176 -28.85 -12.76 4.78
C SER A 176 -30.07 -13.12 5.64
N GLU A 177 -29.95 -14.12 6.51
CA GLU A 177 -31.02 -14.50 7.45
C GLU A 177 -31.30 -13.40 8.46
N ILE A 178 -30.27 -12.79 9.03
CA ILE A 178 -30.40 -11.67 9.97
C ILE A 178 -31.06 -10.47 9.27
N ALA A 179 -30.63 -10.13 8.05
CA ALA A 179 -31.22 -9.03 7.28
C ALA A 179 -32.71 -9.25 6.99
N LYS A 180 -33.11 -10.48 6.66
CA LYS A 180 -34.53 -10.84 6.44
C LYS A 180 -35.38 -10.68 7.69
N ALA A 181 -34.82 -10.83 8.88
CA ALA A 181 -35.54 -10.65 10.14
C ALA A 181 -35.86 -9.18 10.48
N PHE A 182 -35.32 -8.22 9.71
CA PHE A 182 -35.62 -6.79 9.82
C PHE A 182 -36.60 -6.29 8.75
N ARG A 183 -37.09 -7.17 7.87
CA ARG A 183 -38.08 -6.88 6.82
C ARG A 183 -39.49 -7.25 7.28
#